data_AF-A0A974YA81-F1
#
_entry.id   AF-A0A974YA81-F1
#
_cell.length_a   1.000
_cell.length_b   1.000
_cell.length_c   1.000
_cell.angle_alpha   90.00
_cell.angle_beta   90.00
_cell.angle_gamma   90.00
#
_symmetry.space_group_name_H-M   'P 1'
#
loop_
_entity.id
_entity.type
_entity.pdbx_description
1 polymer ?
#
loop_
_entity_poly.entity_id
_entity_poly.type
_entity_poly.pdbx_seq_one_letter_code
_entity_poly.pdbx_strand_id
1 'polypeptide(L)'
;MSNAPNDLAEDFPDKRDRIHQLKTSNNRFARLYDEYDELNRTIHRIETRVEPKPEEVEEELKRRRLQIKDEIMAMLDGAGG
;
A
#
# COMPACT_ATOMS: atom_id res chain seq x y z
N MET A 1 13.04 10.15 2.45
CA MET A 1 11.71 9.96 1.86
C MET A 1 11.87 8.91 0.79
N SER A 2 11.43 7.69 1.07
CA SER A 2 11.66 6.55 0.21
C SER A 2 10.46 6.41 -0.72
N ASN A 3 10.59 6.90 -1.96
CA ASN A 3 9.66 6.58 -3.04
C ASN A 3 9.95 5.12 -3.43
N ALA A 4 9.26 4.18 -2.80
CA ALA A 4 9.27 2.81 -3.28
C ALA A 4 8.50 2.75 -4.62
N PRO A 5 8.88 1.86 -5.56
CA PRO A 5 8.08 1.60 -6.74
C PRO A 5 6.66 1.12 -6.34
N ASN A 6 5.62 1.57 -7.06
CA ASN A 6 4.19 1.40 -6.74
C ASN A 6 3.74 2.16 -5.47
N ASP A 7 4.18 3.41 -5.30
CA ASP A 7 3.63 4.26 -4.23
C ASP A 7 2.14 4.53 -4.48
N LEU A 8 1.35 4.58 -3.41
CA LEU A 8 -0.08 4.94 -3.45
C LEU A 8 -0.33 6.27 -4.17
N ALA A 9 0.61 7.20 -4.10
CA ALA A 9 0.52 8.49 -4.80
C ALA A 9 0.71 8.38 -6.33
N GLU A 10 1.29 7.29 -6.83
CA GLU A 10 1.35 6.96 -8.26
C GLU A 10 0.08 6.22 -8.71
N ASP A 11 -0.45 5.35 -7.85
CA ASP A 11 -1.71 4.63 -8.09
C ASP A 11 -2.95 5.57 -8.08
N PHE A 12 -2.90 6.64 -7.29
CA PHE A 12 -4.01 7.60 -7.13
C PHE A 12 -3.52 9.05 -7.26
N PRO A 13 -3.06 9.48 -8.46
CA PRO A 13 -2.48 10.81 -8.65
C PRO A 13 -3.48 11.93 -8.31
N ASP A 14 -4.77 11.72 -8.60
CA ASP A 14 -5.83 12.69 -8.33
C ASP A 14 -6.22 12.80 -6.85
N LYS A 15 -5.72 11.90 -5.99
CA LYS A 15 -6.05 11.85 -4.57
C LYS A 15 -4.85 12.21 -3.68
N ARG A 16 -3.73 12.69 -4.24
CA ARG A 16 -2.49 12.99 -3.50
C ARG A 16 -2.69 13.88 -2.28
N ASP A 17 -3.42 14.98 -2.43
CA ASP A 17 -3.71 15.90 -1.32
C ASP A 17 -4.52 15.21 -0.22
N ARG A 18 -5.49 14.37 -0.60
CA ARG A 18 -6.32 13.60 0.33
C ARG A 18 -5.52 12.52 1.05
N ILE A 19 -4.62 11.84 0.34
CA ILE A 19 -3.67 10.87 0.93
C ILE A 19 -2.82 11.58 1.99
N HIS A 20 -2.25 12.74 1.66
CA HIS A 20 -1.41 13.49 2.61
C HIS A 20 -2.20 13.93 3.84
N GLN A 21 -3.42 14.44 3.64
CA GLN A 21 -4.32 14.82 4.72
C GLN A 21 -4.65 13.62 5.62
N LEU A 22 -5.12 12.50 5.06
CA LEU A 22 -5.48 11.33 5.84
C LEU A 22 -4.28 10.71 6.55
N LYS A 23 -3.09 10.74 5.94
CA LYS A 23 -1.86 10.24 6.57
C LYS A 23 -1.49 11.03 7.82
N THR A 24 -1.81 12.32 7.88
CA THR A 24 -1.51 13.17 9.05
C THR A 24 -2.67 13.24 10.04
N SER A 25 -3.92 13.08 9.59
CA SER A 25 -5.11 13.26 10.42
C SER A 25 -5.81 11.97 10.84
N ASN A 26 -5.49 10.82 10.22
CA ASN A 26 -6.16 9.54 10.48
C ASN A 26 -5.14 8.43 10.76
N ASN A 27 -5.03 8.03 12.03
CA ASN A 27 -4.10 6.98 12.48
C ASN A 27 -4.33 5.62 11.78
N ARG A 28 -5.58 5.27 11.44
CA ARG A 28 -5.86 4.03 10.71
C ARG A 28 -5.29 4.11 9.29
N PHE A 29 -5.51 5.23 8.61
CA PHE A 29 -4.98 5.44 7.27
C PHE A 29 -3.44 5.42 7.27
N ALA A 30 -2.80 6.07 8.23
CA ALA A 30 -1.35 6.07 8.35
C ALA A 30 -0.79 4.65 8.47
N ARG A 31 -1.38 3.80 9.32
CA ARG A 31 -0.98 2.39 9.46
C ARG A 31 -1.18 1.59 8.18
N LEU A 32 -2.32 1.75 7.51
CA LEU A 32 -2.60 1.06 6.25
C LEU A 32 -1.62 1.49 5.15
N TYR A 33 -1.28 2.78 5.09
CA TYR A 33 -0.28 3.30 4.15
C TYR A 33 1.10 2.67 4.40
N ASP A 34 1.53 2.62 5.66
CA ASP A 34 2.83 2.04 6.01
C ASP A 34 2.86 0.53 5.73
N GLU A 35 1.79 -0.21 6.04
CA GLU A 35 1.65 -1.65 5.72
C GLU A 35 1.68 -1.88 4.20
N TYR A 36 1.03 -1.02 3.41
CA TYR A 36 1.06 -1.08 1.95
C TYR A 36 2.47 -0.87 1.39
N ASP A 37 3.19 0.15 1.87
CA ASP A 37 4.57 0.43 1.45
C ASP A 37 5.52 -0.72 1.80
N GLU A 38 5.39 -1.29 3.00
CA GLU A 38 6.18 -2.45 3.43
C GLU A 38 5.90 -3.69 2.58
N LEU A 39 4.63 -3.95 2.23
CA LEU A 39 4.26 -5.07 1.36
C LEU A 39 4.81 -4.89 -0.06
N ASN A 40 4.73 -3.68 -0.62
CA ASN A 40 5.30 -3.40 -1.94
C ASN A 40 6.81 -3.65 -1.99
N ARG A 41 7.54 -3.18 -0.98
CA ARG A 41 8.98 -3.44 -0.87
C ARG A 41 9.27 -4.92 -0.73
N THR A 42 8.47 -5.65 0.04
CA THR A 42 8.65 -7.10 0.24
C THR A 42 8.39 -7.88 -1.03
N ILE A 43 7.27 -7.62 -1.72
CA ILE A 43 6.93 -8.23 -3.01
C ILE A 43 8.03 -7.93 -4.02
N HIS A 44 8.51 -6.69 -4.10
CA HIS A 44 9.59 -6.31 -5.00
C HIS A 44 10.90 -7.07 -4.71
N ARG A 45 11.25 -7.29 -3.43
CA ARG A 45 12.42 -8.11 -3.04
C ARG A 45 12.27 -9.59 -3.44
N ILE A 46 11.05 -10.12 -3.39
CA ILE A 46 10.75 -11.50 -3.81
C ILE A 46 10.85 -11.62 -5.33
N GLU A 47 10.20 -10.71 -6.07
CA GLU A 47 10.19 -10.68 -7.54
C GLU A 47 11.61 -10.49 -8.13
N THR A 48 12.43 -9.66 -7.47
CA THR A 48 13.84 -9.45 -7.85
C THR A 48 14.77 -10.59 -7.40
N ARG A 49 14.24 -11.65 -6.80
CA ARG A 49 14.96 -12.81 -6.24
C ARG A 49 16.03 -12.44 -5.21
N VAL A 50 15.89 -11.29 -4.56
CA VAL A 50 16.73 -10.86 -3.44
C VAL A 50 16.38 -11.70 -2.19
N GLU A 51 15.09 -11.96 -1.97
CA GLU A 51 14.59 -12.87 -0.95
C GLU A 51 13.64 -13.90 -1.59
N PRO A 52 14.16 -14.99 -2.17
CA PRO A 52 13.31 -16.00 -2.79
C PRO A 52 12.39 -16.62 -1.74
N LYS A 53 11.08 -16.53 -1.98
CA LYS A 53 10.03 -17.15 -1.17
C LYS A 53 9.29 -18.19 -2.02
N PRO A 54 8.62 -19.16 -1.38
CA PRO A 54 7.68 -20.02 -2.08
C PRO A 54 6.62 -19.18 -2.80
N GLU A 55 6.17 -19.64 -3.97
CA GLU A 55 5.15 -18.96 -4.78
C GLU A 55 3.86 -18.72 -4.00
N GLU A 56 3.48 -19.67 -3.13
CA GLU A 56 2.33 -19.53 -2.21
C GLU A 56 2.43 -18.28 -1.33
N VAL A 57 3.63 -18.00 -0.80
CA VAL A 57 3.88 -16.83 0.06
C VAL A 57 3.83 -15.55 -0.76
N GLU A 58 4.37 -15.54 -1.97
CA GLU A 58 4.29 -14.40 -2.88
C GLU A 58 2.83 -14.05 -3.22
N GLU A 59 2.02 -15.07 -3.53
CA GLU A 59 0.60 -14.90 -3.84
C GLU A 59 -0.21 -14.42 -2.63
N GLU A 60 0.08 -14.91 -1.42
CA GLU A 60 -0.53 -14.38 -0.19
C GLU A 60 -0.20 -12.90 0.03
N LEU A 61 1.05 -12.49 -0.17
CA LEU A 61 1.47 -11.09 -0.03
C LEU A 61 0.80 -10.19 -1.08
N LYS A 62 0.68 -10.65 -2.33
CA LYS A 62 -0.05 -9.93 -3.38
C LYS A 62 -1.53 -9.77 -3.05
N ARG A 63 -2.18 -10.81 -2.52
CA ARG A 63 -3.58 -10.72 -2.06
C ARG A 63 -3.73 -9.73 -0.91
N ARG A 64 -2.81 -9.76 0.08
CA ARG A 64 -2.82 -8.82 1.21
C ARG A 64 -2.66 -7.39 0.73
N ARG A 65 -1.74 -7.13 -0.22
CA ARG A 65 -1.57 -5.82 -0.85
C ARG A 65 -2.87 -5.32 -1.48
N LEU A 66 -3.58 -6.19 -2.21
CA LEU A 66 -4.85 -5.84 -2.84
C LEU A 66 -5.92 -5.44 -1.79
N GLN A 67 -6.06 -6.23 -0.73
CA GLN A 67 -7.00 -5.94 0.35
C GLN A 67 -6.74 -4.57 1.00
N ILE A 68 -5.48 -4.26 1.29
CA ILE A 68 -5.11 -2.97 1.88
C ILE A 68 -5.38 -1.83 0.90
N LYS A 69 -5.11 -2.03 -0.40
CA LYS A 69 -5.42 -1.05 -1.44
C LYS A 69 -6.93 -0.76 -1.48
N ASP A 70 -7.77 -1.79 -1.37
CA ASP A 70 -9.23 -1.65 -1.32
C ASP A 70 -9.69 -0.88 -0.08
N GLU A 71 -9.13 -1.17 1.10
CA GLU A 71 -9.41 -0.41 2.32
C GLU A 71 -9.00 1.07 2.20
N ILE A 72 -7.82 1.33 1.62
CA ILE A 72 -7.33 2.69 1.39
C ILE A 72 -8.24 3.43 0.40
N MET A 73 -8.67 2.79 -0.69
CA MET A 73 -9.63 3.36 -1.64
C MET A 73 -10.94 3.75 -0.94
N ALA A 74 -11.51 2.85 -0.13
CA ALA A 74 -12.73 3.15 0.62
C ALA A 74 -12.58 4.36 1.56
N MET A 75 -11.42 4.51 2.21
CA MET A 75 -11.12 5.68 3.04
C MET A 75 -10.90 6.96 2.22
N LEU A 76 -10.33 6.86 1.02
CA LEU A 76 -10.11 7.99 0.11
C LEU A 76 -11.40 8.51 -0.51
N ASP A 77 -12.34 7.62 -0.83
CA ASP A 77 -13.65 7.98 -1.39
C ASP A 77 -14.64 8.47 -0.34
N GLY A 78 -14.25 8.47 0.95
CA GLY A 78 -15.09 8.96 2.03
C GLY A 78 -16.22 8.01 2.42
N ALA A 79 -16.20 6.76 1.95
CA ALA A 79 -17.14 5.72 2.39
C ALA A 79 -16.88 5.22 3.82
N GLY A 80 -15.87 5.76 4.51
CA GLY A 80 -15.63 5.59 5.93
C GLY A 80 -16.03 6.83 6.73
N GLY A 81 -17.33 7.09 6.82
CA GLY A 81 -17.93 8.20 7.58
C GLY A 81 -19.40 8.39 7.29
#